data_AF-A0A7S1LNX7-F1
#
_entry.id   AF-A0A7S1LNX7-F1
#
_cell.length_a   1.000
_cell.length_b   1.000
_cell.length_c   1.000
_cell.angle_alpha   90.00
_cell.angle_beta   90.00
_cell.angle_gamma   90.00
#
_symmetry.space_group_name_H-M   'P 1'
#
loop_
_entity.id
_entity.type
_entity.pdbx_description
1 polymer ?
#
loop_
_entity_poly.entity_id
_entity_poly.type
_entity_poly.pdbx_seq_one_letter_code
_entity_poly.pdbx_strand_id
1 'polypeptide(L)'
;GGYAALLFGHLLKADVALAFGPQVYLDQATRRELKVPGYSYESSLVHVEQMARSKGIDKYLKLTNLLPLSIGKAHIHLGQNESGDINQARGFNDQPNIQFVVWPGGNHMVVKALRDEGKLQSILQRHFAPEGEASADIEGLRAEGNELVKAGKYAEAAEAYTKALQAGGGPSHHLVLANRSLCLLKLGRPEDAWYDADAAVRMEPTYAKGFYRRGGRRGGGG
;
A
#
# COMPACT_ATOMS: atom_id res chain seq x y z
N GLY A 1 1.87 -6.28 -9.66
CA GLY A 1 2.52 -7.55 -9.25
C GLY A 1 4.03 -7.38 -9.33
N GLY A 2 4.80 -8.10 -8.50
CA GLY A 2 6.24 -7.87 -8.35
C GLY A 2 7.07 -8.02 -9.62
N TYR A 3 6.88 -9.09 -10.41
CA TYR A 3 7.65 -9.30 -11.65
C TYR A 3 7.43 -8.23 -12.72
N ALA A 4 6.19 -7.74 -12.87
CA ALA A 4 5.90 -6.68 -13.82
C ALA A 4 6.64 -5.39 -13.45
N ALA A 5 6.69 -5.04 -12.17
CA ALA A 5 7.42 -3.86 -11.70
C ALA A 5 8.92 -3.96 -12.02
N LEU A 6 9.52 -5.14 -11.82
CA LEU A 6 10.93 -5.35 -12.15
C LEU A 6 11.19 -5.39 -13.66
N LEU A 7 10.32 -6.04 -14.45
CA LEU A 7 10.44 -6.10 -15.91
C LEU A 7 10.30 -4.71 -16.54
N PHE A 8 9.24 -3.98 -16.19
CA PHE A 8 9.03 -2.63 -16.71
C PHE A 8 10.08 -1.66 -16.18
N GLY A 9 10.49 -1.78 -14.91
CA GLY A 9 11.61 -1.00 -14.37
C GLY A 9 12.89 -1.19 -15.17
N HIS A 10 13.22 -2.43 -15.53
CA HIS A 10 14.36 -2.75 -16.38
C HIS A 10 14.22 -2.15 -17.79
N LEU A 11 13.09 -2.36 -18.45
CA LEU A 11 12.85 -1.88 -19.82
C LEU A 11 12.83 -0.35 -19.91
N LEU A 12 12.27 0.32 -18.90
CA LEU A 12 12.16 1.78 -18.85
C LEU A 12 13.40 2.45 -18.24
N LYS A 13 14.36 1.67 -17.74
CA LYS A 13 15.53 2.17 -16.99
C LYS A 13 15.13 3.07 -15.81
N ALA A 14 14.15 2.61 -15.04
CA ALA A 14 13.61 3.38 -13.92
C ALA A 14 14.67 3.60 -12.82
N ASP A 15 14.67 4.79 -12.23
CA ASP A 15 15.53 5.11 -11.09
C ASP A 15 15.16 4.29 -9.86
N VAL A 16 13.85 4.09 -9.62
CA VAL A 16 13.32 3.32 -8.48
C VAL A 16 12.22 2.37 -8.95
N ALA A 17 12.25 1.12 -8.48
CA ALA A 17 11.17 0.15 -8.68
C ALA A 17 10.71 -0.46 -7.34
N LEU A 18 9.40 -0.45 -7.08
CA LEU A 18 8.80 -1.18 -5.96
C LEU A 18 8.10 -2.44 -6.46
N ALA A 19 8.52 -3.59 -5.97
CA ALA A 19 7.93 -4.88 -6.25
C ALA A 19 7.32 -5.47 -4.97
N PHE A 20 6.08 -5.93 -5.03
CA PHE A 20 5.43 -6.66 -3.94
C PHE A 20 5.17 -8.09 -4.40
N GLY A 21 5.93 -9.04 -3.87
CA GLY A 21 5.86 -10.47 -4.19
C GLY A 21 6.15 -10.80 -5.67
N PRO A 22 7.23 -11.52 -6.01
CA PRO A 22 7.47 -12.01 -7.36
C PRO A 22 6.46 -13.14 -7.71
N GLN A 23 5.22 -12.77 -8.04
CA GLN A 23 4.23 -13.69 -8.58
C GLN A 23 4.65 -14.16 -9.98
N VAL A 24 4.82 -15.47 -10.15
CA VAL A 24 5.18 -16.04 -11.46
C VAL A 24 4.08 -15.81 -12.48
N TYR A 25 4.45 -15.13 -13.56
CA TYR A 25 3.59 -14.89 -14.69
C TYR A 25 3.81 -15.99 -15.73
N LEU A 26 2.98 -17.04 -15.69
CA LEU A 26 2.54 -17.64 -16.96
C LEU A 26 1.65 -16.61 -17.64
N ASP A 27 1.87 -16.32 -18.93
CA ASP A 27 0.96 -15.47 -19.69
C ASP A 27 -0.45 -16.10 -19.78
N GLN A 28 -1.45 -15.29 -20.10
CA GLN A 28 -2.85 -15.72 -20.08
C GLN A 28 -3.16 -16.83 -21.10
N ALA A 29 -2.43 -16.90 -22.21
CA ALA A 29 -2.61 -17.96 -23.21
C ALA A 29 -2.08 -19.30 -22.66
N THR A 30 -0.86 -19.29 -22.11
CA THR A 30 -0.25 -20.45 -21.46
C THR A 30 -1.09 -20.96 -20.28
N ARG A 31 -1.69 -20.06 -19.48
CA ARG A 31 -2.60 -20.45 -18.38
C ARG A 31 -3.86 -21.18 -18.85
N ARG A 32 -4.48 -20.71 -19.94
CA ARG A 32 -5.69 -21.34 -20.51
C ARG A 32 -5.39 -22.72 -21.06
N GLU A 33 -4.21 -22.90 -21.64
CA GLU A 33 -3.77 -24.16 -22.21
C GLU A 33 -3.42 -25.23 -21.16
N LEU A 34 -3.01 -24.81 -19.96
CA LEU A 34 -2.55 -25.70 -18.88
C LEU A 34 -3.65 -26.17 -17.91
N LYS A 35 -4.88 -25.63 -18.00
CA LYS A 35 -6.06 -26.04 -17.20
C LYS A 35 -5.80 -26.21 -15.68
N VAL A 36 -4.95 -25.40 -15.06
CA VAL A 36 -4.54 -25.58 -13.66
C VAL A 36 -5.67 -25.16 -12.69
N PRO A 37 -6.32 -26.08 -11.93
CA PRO A 37 -7.34 -25.73 -10.96
C PRO A 37 -6.75 -25.61 -9.55
N GLY A 38 -7.18 -24.61 -8.77
CA GLY A 38 -6.85 -24.51 -7.34
C GLY A 38 -5.42 -24.02 -7.08
N TYR A 39 -5.28 -22.74 -6.73
CA TYR A 39 -3.99 -22.10 -6.55
C TYR A 39 -3.45 -22.34 -5.12
N SER A 40 -2.56 -23.31 -4.93
CA SER A 40 -1.62 -23.34 -3.81
C SER A 40 -0.18 -23.29 -4.34
N TYR A 41 0.60 -22.36 -3.80
CA TYR A 41 1.75 -21.75 -4.48
C TYR A 41 3.01 -22.63 -4.57
N GLU A 42 3.24 -23.53 -3.60
CA GLU A 42 4.47 -24.33 -3.51
C GLU A 42 4.54 -25.52 -4.46
N SER A 43 3.43 -26.24 -4.67
CA SER A 43 3.40 -27.40 -5.58
C SER A 43 3.33 -27.00 -7.05
N SER A 44 2.87 -25.78 -7.33
CA SER A 44 2.52 -25.34 -8.68
C SER A 44 3.74 -24.95 -9.53
N LEU A 45 4.81 -24.41 -8.95
CA LEU A 45 5.93 -23.90 -9.75
C LEU A 45 6.85 -24.99 -10.29
N VAL A 46 7.24 -25.93 -9.44
CA VAL A 46 8.01 -27.10 -9.88
C VAL A 46 7.20 -27.91 -10.88
N HIS A 47 5.89 -28.05 -10.66
CA HIS A 47 4.99 -28.73 -11.57
C HIS A 47 4.85 -28.00 -12.91
N VAL A 48 4.73 -26.67 -12.89
CA VAL A 48 4.68 -25.84 -14.10
C VAL A 48 6.00 -25.90 -14.86
N GLU A 49 7.15 -25.84 -14.19
CA GLU A 49 8.46 -25.96 -14.84
C GLU A 49 8.66 -27.35 -15.46
N GLN A 50 8.31 -28.41 -14.73
CA GLN A 50 8.37 -29.78 -15.24
C GLN A 50 7.39 -30.01 -16.40
N MET A 51 6.18 -29.43 -16.34
CA MET A 51 5.17 -29.56 -17.38
C MET A 51 5.49 -28.69 -18.62
N ALA A 52 6.07 -27.51 -18.43
CA ALA A 52 6.56 -26.68 -19.54
C ALA A 52 7.67 -27.42 -20.30
N ARG A 53 8.62 -28.02 -19.58
CA ARG A 53 9.66 -28.90 -20.16
C ARG A 53 9.05 -30.10 -20.87
N SER A 54 8.04 -30.76 -20.29
CA SER A 54 7.40 -31.92 -20.94
C SER A 54 6.62 -31.57 -22.21
N LYS A 55 6.21 -30.30 -22.37
CA LYS A 55 5.58 -29.76 -23.58
C LYS A 55 6.58 -29.15 -24.58
N GLY A 56 7.89 -29.26 -24.36
CA GLY A 56 8.91 -28.65 -25.22
C GLY A 56 8.91 -27.12 -25.18
N ILE A 57 8.30 -26.53 -24.15
CA ILE A 57 8.30 -25.08 -23.92
C ILE A 57 9.61 -24.74 -23.19
N ASP A 58 10.67 -24.57 -23.98
CA ASP A 58 12.00 -24.20 -23.48
C ASP A 58 12.18 -22.68 -23.32
N LYS A 59 11.26 -21.88 -23.85
CA LYS A 59 11.31 -20.41 -23.84
C LYS A 59 10.25 -19.83 -22.92
N TYR A 60 10.54 -19.79 -21.63
CA TYR A 60 9.83 -18.95 -20.68
C TYR A 60 10.74 -17.81 -20.21
N LEU A 61 10.17 -16.61 -20.04
CA LEU A 61 10.93 -15.45 -19.59
C LEU A 61 11.24 -15.58 -18.10
N LYS A 62 12.44 -16.08 -17.78
CA LYS A 62 12.97 -16.02 -16.42
C LYS A 62 13.66 -14.69 -16.21
N LEU A 63 13.11 -13.82 -15.36
CA LEU A 63 13.64 -12.46 -15.16
C LEU A 63 15.07 -12.45 -14.62
N THR A 64 15.51 -13.51 -13.91
CA THR A 64 16.92 -13.65 -13.48
C THR A 64 17.89 -13.77 -14.66
N ASN A 65 17.42 -14.16 -15.85
CA ASN A 65 18.24 -14.19 -17.06
C ASN A 65 18.48 -12.78 -17.62
N LEU A 66 17.73 -11.78 -17.15
CA LEU A 66 17.93 -10.37 -17.51
C LEU A 66 18.87 -9.65 -16.54
N LEU A 67 19.52 -10.37 -15.62
CA LEU A 67 20.48 -9.79 -14.69
C LEU A 67 21.77 -9.37 -15.41
N PRO A 68 22.39 -8.24 -15.02
CA PRO A 68 21.91 -7.28 -14.01
C PRO A 68 20.74 -6.43 -14.52
N LEU A 69 19.77 -6.13 -13.64
CA LEU A 69 18.66 -5.26 -14.03
C LEU A 69 19.16 -3.82 -14.17
N SER A 70 18.86 -3.16 -15.30
CA SER A 70 19.04 -1.73 -15.54
C SER A 70 18.14 -0.79 -14.72
N ILE A 71 17.89 -1.13 -13.46
CA ILE A 71 17.11 -0.32 -12.50
C ILE A 71 18.10 0.38 -11.58
N GLY A 72 17.90 1.67 -11.26
CA GLY A 72 18.74 2.38 -10.30
C GLY A 72 18.72 1.73 -8.92
N LYS A 73 17.51 1.56 -8.34
CA LYS A 73 17.28 0.86 -7.08
C LYS A 73 15.95 0.12 -7.09
N ALA A 74 15.93 -1.14 -6.66
CA ALA A 74 14.72 -1.94 -6.57
C ALA A 74 14.47 -2.37 -5.12
N HIS A 75 13.24 -2.17 -4.62
CA HIS A 75 12.80 -2.68 -3.34
C HIS A 75 11.78 -3.81 -3.55
N ILE A 76 12.10 -5.00 -3.06
CA ILE A 76 11.25 -6.19 -3.19
C ILE A 76 10.65 -6.51 -1.81
N HIS A 77 9.36 -6.25 -1.65
CA HIS A 77 8.60 -6.52 -0.44
C HIS A 77 7.97 -7.92 -0.50
N LEU A 78 8.24 -8.76 0.52
CA LEU A 78 7.88 -10.18 0.57
C LEU A 78 7.25 -10.54 1.91
N GLY A 79 6.40 -11.57 1.93
CA GLY A 79 5.90 -12.18 3.17
C GLY A 79 6.88 -13.22 3.72
N GLN A 80 7.07 -13.27 5.03
CA GLN A 80 7.98 -14.21 5.70
C GLN A 80 7.57 -15.68 5.51
N ASN A 81 6.28 -15.95 5.30
CA ASN A 81 5.74 -17.30 5.19
C ASN A 81 5.66 -17.79 3.73
N GLU A 82 6.12 -17.01 2.75
CA GLU A 82 6.06 -17.35 1.33
C GLU A 82 7.40 -17.92 0.83
N SER A 83 7.64 -19.19 1.14
CA SER A 83 8.84 -19.93 0.72
C SER A 83 9.13 -19.80 -0.79
N GLY A 84 8.10 -19.82 -1.64
CA GLY A 84 8.22 -19.69 -3.10
C GLY A 84 8.69 -18.31 -3.56
N ASP A 85 8.20 -17.25 -2.95
CA ASP A 85 8.60 -15.88 -3.25
C ASP A 85 9.99 -15.57 -2.71
N ILE A 86 10.32 -16.08 -1.51
CA ILE A 86 11.65 -16.00 -0.90
C ILE A 86 12.68 -16.74 -1.78
N ASN A 87 12.35 -17.94 -2.27
CA ASN A 87 13.26 -18.72 -3.11
C ASN A 87 13.52 -18.04 -4.46
N GLN A 88 12.51 -17.40 -5.06
CA GLN A 88 12.70 -16.63 -6.29
C GLN A 88 13.48 -15.33 -6.05
N ALA A 89 13.18 -14.65 -4.94
CA ALA A 89 13.90 -13.47 -4.48
C ALA A 89 15.41 -13.75 -4.29
N ARG A 90 15.79 -14.95 -3.82
CA ARG A 90 17.21 -15.36 -3.74
C ARG A 90 17.94 -15.27 -5.08
N GLY A 91 17.25 -15.49 -6.20
CA GLY A 91 17.83 -15.35 -7.54
C GLY A 91 18.26 -13.91 -7.89
N PHE A 92 17.84 -12.92 -7.10
CA PHE A 92 18.21 -11.51 -7.25
C PHE A 92 19.16 -11.02 -6.14
N ASN A 93 19.60 -11.89 -5.23
CA ASN A 93 20.29 -11.51 -3.99
C ASN A 93 21.72 -11.00 -4.20
N ASP A 94 22.33 -11.32 -5.33
CA ASP A 94 23.69 -10.90 -5.67
C ASP A 94 23.75 -9.47 -6.26
N GLN A 95 22.61 -8.79 -6.37
CA GLN A 95 22.51 -7.47 -6.99
C GLN A 95 22.53 -6.35 -5.93
N PRO A 96 23.54 -5.46 -5.94
CA PRO A 96 23.67 -4.43 -4.91
C PRO A 96 22.58 -3.34 -4.97
N ASN A 97 21.93 -3.19 -6.13
CA ASN A 97 20.82 -2.28 -6.33
C ASN A 97 19.46 -2.86 -5.91
N ILE A 98 19.40 -4.12 -5.47
CA ILE A 98 18.16 -4.80 -5.08
C ILE A 98 18.15 -5.00 -3.55
N GLN A 99 17.12 -4.45 -2.89
CA GLN A 99 16.92 -4.57 -1.46
C GLN A 99 15.64 -5.37 -1.16
N PHE A 100 15.75 -6.38 -0.31
CA PHE A 100 14.60 -7.15 0.17
C PHE A 100 14.04 -6.57 1.47
N VAL A 101 12.72 -6.53 1.57
CA VAL A 101 12.00 -6.13 2.77
C VAL A 101 11.00 -7.23 3.11
N VAL A 102 11.26 -7.97 4.18
CA VAL A 102 10.44 -9.11 4.60
C VAL A 102 9.47 -8.68 5.69
N TRP A 103 8.20 -9.03 5.51
CA TRP A 103 7.12 -8.70 6.45
C TRP A 103 6.63 -9.94 7.20
N PRO A 104 6.50 -9.86 8.54
CA PRO A 104 6.00 -10.98 9.35
C PRO A 104 4.53 -11.29 9.02
N GLY A 105 4.18 -12.57 8.93
CA GLY A 105 2.80 -13.04 8.75
C GLY A 105 2.23 -12.94 7.32
N GLY A 106 2.99 -12.49 6.33
CA GLY A 106 2.51 -12.34 4.95
C GLY A 106 2.36 -13.66 4.20
N ASN A 107 1.14 -13.92 3.68
CA ASN A 107 0.87 -14.75 2.49
C ASN A 107 0.70 -13.81 1.26
N HIS A 108 0.24 -14.35 0.12
CA HIS A 108 0.09 -13.74 -1.24
C HIS A 108 -0.58 -12.36 -1.31
N MET A 109 -1.10 -11.93 -0.17
CA MET A 109 -1.81 -10.71 0.13
C MET A 109 -0.93 -9.69 0.87
N VAL A 110 0.41 -9.69 0.73
CA VAL A 110 1.31 -8.70 1.38
C VAL A 110 0.82 -7.27 1.16
N VAL A 111 0.42 -6.91 -0.07
CA VAL A 111 -0.13 -5.58 -0.37
C VAL A 111 -1.41 -5.32 0.42
N LYS A 112 -2.30 -6.31 0.53
CA LYS A 112 -3.55 -6.19 1.30
C LYS A 112 -3.27 -6.11 2.80
N ALA A 113 -2.36 -6.92 3.34
CA ALA A 113 -1.96 -6.85 4.75
C ALA A 113 -1.38 -5.47 5.07
N LEU A 114 -0.45 -4.97 4.26
CA LEU A 114 0.11 -3.64 4.41
C LEU A 114 -0.93 -2.54 4.30
N ARG A 115 -1.93 -2.69 3.43
CA ARG A 115 -3.06 -1.76 3.31
C ARG A 115 -3.95 -1.79 4.54
N ASP A 116 -4.35 -2.99 4.97
CA ASP A 116 -5.28 -3.20 6.08
C ASP A 116 -4.64 -2.77 7.42
N GLU A 117 -3.31 -2.88 7.55
CA GLU A 117 -2.51 -2.34 8.66
C GLU A 117 -2.16 -0.84 8.52
N GLY A 118 -2.57 -0.17 7.43
CA GLY A 118 -2.28 1.25 7.19
C GLY A 118 -0.82 1.58 6.86
N LYS A 119 0.04 0.57 6.63
CA LYS A 119 1.48 0.73 6.35
C LYS A 119 1.80 0.95 4.86
N LEU A 120 0.91 0.57 3.94
CA LEU A 120 1.18 0.66 2.50
C LEU A 120 1.44 2.12 2.05
N GLN A 121 0.68 3.06 2.58
CA GLN A 121 0.79 4.46 2.17
C GLN A 121 2.11 5.09 2.58
N SER A 122 2.62 4.79 3.78
CA SER A 122 3.92 5.29 4.25
C SER A 122 5.10 4.71 3.45
N ILE A 123 4.99 3.45 3.00
CA ILE A 123 5.98 2.84 2.11
C ILE A 123 6.01 3.58 0.76
N LEU A 124 4.83 3.79 0.15
CA LEU A 124 4.74 4.50 -1.12
C LEU A 124 5.27 5.93 -1.01
N GLN A 125 4.92 6.65 0.07
CA GLN A 125 5.42 8.01 0.32
C GLN A 125 6.94 8.04 0.49
N ARG A 126 7.55 7.08 1.19
CA ARG A 126 9.01 7.06 1.34
C ARG A 126 9.76 6.97 0.01
N HIS A 127 9.19 6.28 -0.98
CA HIS A 127 9.86 5.96 -2.23
C HIS A 127 9.42 6.83 -3.42
N PHE A 128 8.23 7.43 -3.34
CA PHE A 128 7.65 8.24 -4.41
C PHE A 128 7.25 9.64 -3.98
N ALA A 129 7.46 10.03 -2.71
CA ALA A 129 7.45 11.46 -2.39
C ALA A 129 8.58 12.11 -3.18
N PRO A 130 8.33 13.22 -3.88
CA PRO A 130 9.38 13.94 -4.58
C PRO A 130 10.47 14.29 -3.56
N GLU A 131 11.72 13.92 -3.84
CA GLU A 131 12.88 14.33 -3.05
C GLU A 131 12.91 15.87 -3.03
N GLY A 132 12.38 16.47 -1.96
CA GLY A 132 12.24 17.92 -1.85
C GLY A 132 10.85 18.41 -1.42
N GLU A 133 9.79 17.59 -1.43
CA GLU A 133 8.64 17.92 -0.60
C GLU A 133 8.98 17.50 0.82
N ALA A 134 9.44 18.50 1.56
CA ALA A 134 9.52 18.51 3.00
C ALA A 134 8.37 17.69 3.61
N SER A 135 8.59 17.17 4.81
CA SER A 135 7.49 17.08 5.76
C SER A 135 6.72 18.41 5.70
N ALA A 136 5.67 18.51 4.89
CA ALA A 136 4.68 19.55 5.05
C ALA A 136 4.35 19.45 6.53
N ASP A 137 4.45 20.57 7.23
CA ASP A 137 4.36 20.58 8.69
C ASP A 137 2.97 20.08 9.10
N ILE A 138 2.79 18.76 9.14
CA ILE A 138 1.52 18.10 9.40
C ILE A 138 1.09 18.49 10.82
N GLU A 139 2.07 18.64 11.72
CA GLU A 139 1.84 19.14 13.06
C GLU A 139 1.40 20.61 13.04
N GLY A 140 2.03 21.46 12.24
CA GLY A 140 1.67 22.86 12.01
C GLY A 140 0.29 23.02 11.39
N LEU A 141 -0.02 22.32 10.31
CA LEU A 141 -1.33 22.32 9.66
C LEU A 141 -2.43 21.79 10.60
N ARG A 142 -2.11 20.79 11.43
CA ARG A 142 -3.02 20.32 12.47
C ARG A 142 -3.20 21.35 13.58
N ALA A 143 -2.12 22.01 14.00
CA ALA A 143 -2.15 23.07 15.02
C ALA A 143 -2.97 24.27 14.52
N GLU A 144 -2.73 24.70 13.28
CA GLU A 144 -3.49 25.72 12.58
C GLU A 144 -4.99 25.35 12.52
N GLY A 145 -5.32 24.13 12.09
CA GLY A 145 -6.69 23.63 12.10
C GLY A 145 -7.32 23.68 13.51
N ASN A 146 -6.56 23.32 14.55
CA ASN A 146 -7.04 23.37 15.93
C ASN A 146 -7.30 24.82 16.40
N GLU A 147 -6.43 25.77 16.05
CA GLU A 147 -6.63 27.19 16.38
C GLU A 147 -7.82 27.78 15.61
N LEU A 148 -8.00 27.42 14.34
CA LEU A 148 -9.16 27.83 13.54
C LEU A 148 -10.47 27.27 14.11
N VAL A 149 -10.47 26.03 14.62
CA VAL A 149 -11.62 25.45 15.34
C VAL A 149 -11.93 26.24 16.61
N LYS A 150 -10.92 26.63 17.39
CA LYS A 150 -11.11 27.47 18.59
C LYS A 150 -11.64 28.86 18.23
N ALA A 151 -11.22 29.40 17.09
CA ALA A 151 -11.71 30.66 16.54
C ALA A 151 -13.10 30.57 15.90
N GLY A 152 -13.72 29.37 15.84
CA GLY A 152 -15.04 29.16 15.22
C GLY A 152 -15.03 29.15 13.68
N LYS A 153 -13.86 29.20 13.06
CA LYS A 153 -13.67 29.22 11.60
C LYS A 153 -13.64 27.80 11.03
N TYR A 154 -14.78 27.12 11.05
CA TYR A 154 -14.85 25.70 10.71
C TYR A 154 -14.53 25.37 9.23
N ALA A 155 -14.79 26.28 8.29
CA ALA A 155 -14.48 26.08 6.88
C ALA A 155 -12.96 26.07 6.63
N GLU A 156 -12.27 27.12 7.11
CA GLU A 156 -10.81 27.23 7.03
C GLU A 156 -10.11 26.07 7.77
N ALA A 157 -10.65 25.68 8.94
CA ALA A 157 -10.13 24.53 9.68
C ALA A 157 -10.23 23.22 8.89
N ALA A 158 -11.35 22.99 8.20
CA ALA A 158 -11.53 21.79 7.37
C ALA A 158 -10.55 21.74 6.20
N GLU A 159 -10.21 22.89 5.62
CA GLU A 159 -9.18 22.98 4.58
C GLU A 159 -7.79 22.68 5.12
N ALA A 160 -7.41 23.27 6.27
CA ALA A 160 -6.13 23.01 6.91
C ALA A 160 -5.96 21.52 7.24
N TYR A 161 -6.99 20.87 7.80
CA TYR A 161 -6.98 19.42 8.02
C TYR A 161 -6.94 18.62 6.71
N THR A 162 -7.58 19.08 5.65
CA THR A 162 -7.51 18.39 4.34
C THR A 162 -6.11 18.45 3.75
N LYS A 163 -5.41 19.59 3.86
CA LYS A 163 -4.00 19.71 3.49
C LYS A 163 -3.12 18.78 4.32
N ALA A 164 -3.37 18.70 5.64
CA ALA A 164 -2.65 17.77 6.52
C ALA A 164 -2.87 16.31 6.11
N LEU A 165 -4.08 15.93 5.70
CA LEU A 165 -4.39 14.57 5.22
C LEU A 165 -3.76 14.28 3.85
N GLN A 166 -3.73 15.25 2.94
CA GLN A 166 -3.05 15.14 1.64
C GLN A 166 -1.53 14.93 1.82
N ALA A 167 -0.94 15.57 2.82
CA ALA A 167 0.46 15.36 3.22
C ALA A 167 0.71 14.00 3.91
N GLY A 168 -0.31 13.15 4.06
CA GLY A 168 -0.20 11.81 4.67
C GLY A 168 -0.64 11.73 6.14
N GLY A 169 -1.03 12.85 6.76
CA GLY A 169 -1.57 12.99 8.12
C GLY A 169 -0.73 12.47 9.29
N GLY A 170 0.41 11.83 9.02
CA GLY A 170 1.41 11.44 10.01
C GLY A 170 0.89 10.45 11.07
N PRO A 171 1.57 10.32 12.22
CA PRO A 171 1.14 9.46 13.33
C PRO A 171 -0.24 9.84 13.92
N SER A 172 -0.68 11.08 13.65
CA SER A 172 -1.95 11.65 14.14
C SER A 172 -3.07 11.60 13.11
N HIS A 173 -2.97 10.79 12.06
CA HIS A 173 -3.94 10.73 10.97
C HIS A 173 -5.40 10.53 11.46
N HIS A 174 -5.61 9.66 12.44
CA HIS A 174 -6.92 9.43 13.07
C HIS A 174 -7.46 10.68 13.81
N LEU A 175 -6.59 11.48 14.43
CA LEU A 175 -6.97 12.73 15.11
C LEU A 175 -7.37 13.82 14.11
N VAL A 176 -6.64 13.92 12.99
CA VAL A 176 -6.92 14.89 11.93
C VAL A 176 -8.28 14.60 11.29
N LEU A 177 -8.56 13.33 10.96
CA LEU A 177 -9.88 12.90 10.47
C LEU A 177 -10.99 13.19 11.47
N ALA A 178 -10.79 12.87 12.75
CA ALA A 178 -11.78 13.15 13.77
C ALA A 178 -12.04 14.66 13.89
N ASN A 179 -11.02 15.50 13.83
CA ASN A 179 -11.22 16.96 13.96
C ASN A 179 -11.83 17.59 12.71
N ARG A 180 -11.50 17.08 11.52
CA ARG A 180 -12.21 17.45 10.29
C ARG A 180 -13.68 17.05 10.34
N SER A 181 -14.01 15.87 10.88
CA SER A 181 -15.39 15.43 11.04
C SER A 181 -16.21 16.37 11.92
N LEU A 182 -15.62 16.89 13.01
CA LEU A 182 -16.26 17.92 13.83
C LEU A 182 -16.55 19.20 13.03
N CYS A 183 -15.59 19.65 12.23
CA CYS A 183 -15.76 20.85 11.39
C CYS A 183 -16.89 20.64 10.38
N LEU A 184 -16.93 19.48 9.72
CA LEU A 184 -17.96 19.12 8.76
C LEU A 184 -19.36 19.05 9.40
N LEU A 185 -19.49 18.52 10.63
CA LEU A 185 -20.74 18.57 11.38
C LEU A 185 -21.21 20.02 11.63
N LYS A 186 -20.28 20.92 11.97
CA LYS A 186 -20.58 22.34 12.21
C LYS A 186 -20.92 23.10 10.93
N LEU A 187 -20.42 22.65 9.78
CA LEU A 187 -20.74 23.17 8.46
C LEU A 187 -22.03 22.58 7.86
N GLY A 188 -22.75 21.72 8.58
CA GLY A 188 -23.98 21.10 8.09
C GLY A 188 -23.75 20.00 7.05
N ARG A 189 -22.57 19.37 7.03
CA ARG A 189 -22.21 18.24 6.15
C ARG A 189 -22.08 16.93 6.95
N PRO A 190 -23.19 16.37 7.47
CA PRO A 190 -23.14 15.22 8.38
C PRO A 190 -22.72 13.91 7.70
N GLU A 191 -22.96 13.76 6.38
CA GLU A 191 -22.57 12.55 5.65
C GLU A 191 -21.04 12.46 5.52
N ASP A 192 -20.39 13.53 5.09
CA ASP A 192 -18.93 13.59 4.98
C ASP A 192 -18.25 13.44 6.36
N ALA A 193 -18.84 14.06 7.38
CA ALA A 193 -18.37 13.90 8.75
C ALA A 193 -18.43 12.44 9.22
N TRP A 194 -19.46 11.70 8.80
CA TRP A 194 -19.59 10.29 9.17
C TRP A 194 -18.49 9.45 8.53
N TYR A 195 -18.18 9.66 7.25
CA TYR A 195 -17.09 8.94 6.59
C TYR A 195 -15.75 9.19 7.28
N ASP A 196 -15.47 10.45 7.64
CA ASP A 196 -14.24 10.80 8.38
C ASP A 196 -14.20 10.18 9.78
N ALA A 197 -15.33 10.18 10.50
CA ALA A 197 -15.42 9.57 11.82
C ALA A 197 -15.29 8.04 11.76
N ASP A 198 -15.86 7.39 10.76
CA ASP A 198 -15.75 5.94 10.55
C ASP A 198 -14.30 5.56 10.19
N ALA A 199 -13.66 6.32 9.31
CA ALA A 199 -12.25 6.13 8.98
C ALA A 199 -11.32 6.33 10.19
N ALA A 200 -11.57 7.35 11.02
CA ALA A 200 -10.80 7.58 12.25
C ALA A 200 -10.94 6.42 13.25
N VAL A 201 -12.15 5.89 13.46
CA VAL A 201 -12.41 4.78 14.38
C VAL A 201 -11.83 3.46 13.87
N ARG A 202 -11.84 3.22 12.55
CA ARG A 202 -11.19 2.04 11.96
C ARG A 202 -9.68 2.05 12.15
N MET A 203 -9.07 3.24 12.14
CA MET A 203 -7.63 3.41 12.37
C MET A 203 -7.24 3.29 13.84
N GLU A 204 -7.99 3.94 14.74
CA GLU A 204 -7.74 3.86 16.18
C GLU A 204 -9.04 3.46 16.93
N PRO A 205 -9.28 2.16 17.11
CA PRO A 205 -10.47 1.65 17.77
C PRO A 205 -10.58 2.03 19.25
N THR A 206 -9.52 2.53 19.88
CA THR A 206 -9.55 3.02 21.26
C THR A 206 -9.92 4.50 21.38
N TYR A 207 -10.07 5.22 20.27
CA TYR A 207 -10.33 6.66 20.27
C TYR A 207 -11.81 6.98 20.59
N ALA A 208 -12.11 7.12 21.88
CA ALA A 208 -13.46 7.38 22.40
C ALA A 208 -14.19 8.58 21.75
N LYS A 209 -13.47 9.64 21.38
CA LYS A 209 -14.08 10.82 20.71
C LYS A 209 -14.52 10.53 19.27
N GLY A 210 -13.90 9.56 18.59
CA GLY A 210 -14.31 9.12 17.25
C GLY A 210 -15.69 8.45 17.28
N PHE A 211 -15.95 7.63 18.30
CA PHE A 211 -17.26 7.01 18.51
C PHE A 211 -18.35 8.05 18.79
N TYR A 212 -18.06 9.07 19.59
CA TYR A 212 -19.01 10.16 19.85
C TYR A 212 -19.43 10.88 18.57
N ARG A 213 -18.46 11.17 17.68
CA ARG A 213 -18.69 11.85 16.40
C ARG A 213 -19.35 10.96 15.36
N ARG A 214 -19.15 9.63 15.43
CA ARG A 214 -19.85 8.62 14.62
C ARG A 214 -21.30 8.39 15.09
N GLY A 215 -21.56 8.50 16.39
CA GLY A 215 -22.85 8.23 17.02
C GLY A 215 -23.93 9.29 16.81
N GLY A 216 -23.58 10.48 16.31
CA GLY A 216 -24.51 11.60 16.13
C GLY A 216 -25.72 11.36 15.21
N ARG A 217 -25.74 10.25 14.44
CA ARG A 217 -26.85 9.89 13.54
C ARG A 217 -28.01 9.15 14.23
N ARG A 218 -27.87 8.70 15.49
CA ARG A 218 -28.93 7.92 16.18
C ARG A 218 -29.97 8.74 16.96
N GLY A 219 -30.00 10.07 16.80
CA GLY A 219 -30.88 10.96 17.58
C GLY A 219 -32.00 11.71 16.81
N GLY A 220 -32.34 11.31 15.58
CA GLY A 220 -33.29 12.09 14.75
C GLY A 220 -34.11 11.25 13.77
N GLY A 221 -34.88 10.30 14.28
CA GLY A 221 -35.87 9.54 13.53
C GLY A 221 -36.96 9.04 14.46
N GLY A 222 -37.87 9.94 14.83
CA GLY A 222 -39.20 9.60 15.31
C GLY A 222 -40.16 9.46 14.14
#